data_AF-A0A8I1NFZ6-F1
#
_entry.id   AF-A0A8I1NFZ6-F1
#
_cell.length_a   1.000
_cell.length_b   1.000
_cell.length_c   1.000
_cell.angle_alpha   90.00
_cell.angle_beta   90.00
_cell.angle_gamma   90.00
#
_symmetry.space_group_name_H-M   'P 1'
#
loop_
_entity.id
_entity.type
_entity.pdbx_description
1 polymer ?
#
loop_
_entity_poly.entity_id
_entity_poly.type
_entity_poly.pdbx_seq_one_letter_code
_entity_poly.pdbx_strand_id
1 'polypeptide(L)'
;MVEFGRYGYAGTSTSMIAERAGIRQPYIYALFENKRALFLACHDVLNDRIRETFREAALPEDSPYERIRKMGLAYLGLLHDDDRVRCHLQIFAAAGSDDLKEPIRKGFNQLFEDVLEISEATRPEVARFFATGMILNAMAALDEPFEMIRYLEVPPEDEL
;
A
#
# COMPACT_ATOMS: atom_id res chain seq x y z
N MET A 1 3.34 5.09 -11.40
CA MET A 1 2.25 4.38 -10.71
C MET A 1 1.08 4.09 -11.64
N VAL A 2 0.42 5.09 -12.26
CA VAL A 2 -0.71 4.90 -13.19
C VAL A 2 -0.54 3.72 -14.15
N GLU A 3 0.55 3.69 -14.93
CA GLU A 3 0.76 2.59 -15.89
C GLU A 3 0.95 1.24 -15.25
N PHE A 4 1.71 1.18 -14.16
CA PHE A 4 1.87 -0.06 -13.42
C PHE A 4 0.56 -0.53 -12.79
N GLY A 5 -0.31 0.38 -12.35
CA GLY A 5 -1.64 0.04 -11.85
C GLY A 5 -2.54 -0.53 -12.95
N ARG A 6 -2.49 0.05 -14.16
CA ARG A 6 -3.35 -0.35 -15.28
C ARG A 6 -2.90 -1.63 -15.98
N TYR A 7 -1.59 -1.80 -16.16
CA TYR A 7 -1.02 -2.86 -17.01
C TYR A 7 -0.11 -3.84 -16.27
N GLY A 8 0.10 -3.64 -14.97
CA GLY A 8 1.03 -4.43 -14.17
C GLY A 8 2.49 -4.24 -14.58
N TYR A 9 3.40 -4.93 -13.89
CA TYR A 9 4.84 -4.84 -14.18
C TYR A 9 5.18 -5.34 -15.60
N ALA A 10 4.64 -6.50 -15.99
CA ALA A 10 4.94 -7.12 -17.28
C ALA A 10 4.39 -6.32 -18.47
N GLY A 11 3.14 -5.83 -18.37
CA GLY A 11 2.46 -5.09 -19.45
C GLY A 11 2.91 -3.64 -19.60
N THR A 12 3.62 -3.08 -18.62
CA THR A 12 4.10 -1.70 -18.68
C THR A 12 5.46 -1.59 -19.37
N SER A 13 5.60 -0.61 -20.27
CA SER A 13 6.89 -0.20 -20.85
C SER A 13 7.32 1.19 -20.35
N THR A 14 8.63 1.47 -20.37
CA THR A 14 9.14 2.79 -19.99
C THR A 14 8.75 3.88 -20.99
N SER A 15 8.46 3.54 -22.26
CA SER A 15 7.94 4.49 -23.25
C SER A 15 6.51 4.96 -22.90
N MET A 16 5.63 4.03 -22.51
CA MET A 16 4.28 4.38 -22.04
C MET A 16 4.30 5.32 -20.83
N ILE A 17 5.22 5.08 -19.90
CA ILE A 17 5.43 5.94 -18.73
C ILE A 17 5.92 7.33 -19.17
N ALA A 18 6.91 7.38 -20.06
CA ALA A 18 7.49 8.64 -20.55
C ALA A 18 6.45 9.50 -21.28
N GLU A 19 5.66 8.88 -22.14
CA GLU A 19 4.58 9.53 -22.90
C GLU A 19 3.59 10.24 -21.97
N ARG A 20 3.11 9.54 -20.93
CA ARG A 20 2.17 10.15 -19.97
C ARG A 20 2.79 11.15 -19.03
N ALA A 21 4.06 10.97 -18.69
CA ALA A 21 4.78 11.97 -17.91
C ALA A 21 5.17 13.20 -18.75
N GLY A 22 4.92 13.19 -20.08
CA GLY A 22 5.29 14.30 -20.97
C GLY A 22 6.80 14.50 -21.10
N ILE A 23 7.58 13.44 -20.88
CA ILE A 23 9.05 13.46 -20.90
C ILE A 23 9.58 12.54 -22.00
N ARG A 24 10.85 12.76 -22.38
CA ARG A 24 11.55 11.84 -23.28
C ARG A 24 11.98 10.59 -22.50
N GLN A 25 11.79 9.41 -23.09
CA GLN A 25 12.16 8.13 -22.47
C GLN A 25 13.60 8.06 -21.92
N PRO A 26 14.65 8.65 -22.56
CA PRO A 26 15.99 8.69 -21.99
C PRO A 26 16.09 9.37 -20.62
N TYR A 27 15.18 10.30 -20.29
CA TYR A 27 15.14 10.93 -18.96
C TYR A 27 14.78 9.93 -17.86
N ILE A 28 13.95 8.93 -18.15
CA ILE A 28 13.66 7.85 -17.19
C ILE A 28 14.93 7.06 -16.89
N TYR A 29 15.70 6.72 -17.93
CA TYR A 29 16.96 5.97 -17.77
C TYR A 29 18.07 6.78 -17.08
N ALA A 30 17.99 8.12 -17.10
CA ALA A 30 18.88 8.97 -16.33
C ALA A 30 18.57 8.94 -14.81
N LEU A 31 17.32 8.63 -14.43
CA LEU A 31 16.87 8.57 -13.04
C LEU A 31 16.88 7.15 -12.47
N PHE A 32 16.61 6.15 -13.31
CA PHE A 32 16.48 4.75 -12.93
C PHE A 32 17.25 3.88 -13.91
N GLU A 33 18.10 2.99 -13.38
CA GLU A 33 18.91 2.07 -14.18
C GLU A 33 18.07 1.26 -15.18
N ASN A 34 16.88 0.82 -14.75
CA ASN A 34 15.99 -0.02 -15.55
C ASN A 34 14.54 0.07 -15.04
N LYS A 35 13.61 -0.57 -15.77
CA LYS A 35 12.18 -0.64 -15.41
C LYS A 35 11.96 -1.25 -14.02
N ARG A 36 12.77 -2.23 -13.64
CA ARG A 36 12.71 -2.88 -12.31
C ARG A 36 12.98 -1.86 -11.20
N ALA A 37 14.05 -1.07 -11.32
CA ALA A 37 14.38 -0.02 -10.35
C ALA A 37 13.26 1.01 -10.23
N LEU A 38 12.68 1.45 -11.36
CA LEU A 38 11.54 2.36 -11.36
C LEU A 38 10.28 1.75 -10.69
N PHE A 39 10.02 0.46 -10.91
CA PHE A 39 8.90 -0.24 -10.29
C PHE A 39 9.06 -0.36 -8.77
N LEU A 40 10.26 -0.73 -8.31
CA LEU A 40 10.57 -0.80 -6.89
C LEU A 40 10.53 0.58 -6.22
N ALA A 41 10.97 1.64 -6.90
CA ALA A 41 10.80 3.00 -6.40
C ALA A 41 9.32 3.39 -6.24
N CYS A 42 8.43 2.89 -7.10
CA CYS A 42 6.98 3.06 -6.88
C CYS A 42 6.50 2.32 -5.62
N HIS A 43 7.01 1.10 -5.36
CA HIS A 43 6.70 0.37 -4.13
C HIS A 43 7.14 1.14 -2.88
N ASP A 44 8.35 1.68 -2.89
CA ASP A 44 8.89 2.47 -1.78
C ASP A 44 8.04 3.71 -1.52
N VAL A 45 7.68 4.47 -2.56
CA VAL A 45 6.81 5.66 -2.43
C VAL A 45 5.42 5.30 -1.87
N LEU A 46 4.85 4.14 -2.25
CA LEU A 46 3.58 3.69 -1.69
C LEU A 46 3.70 3.33 -0.21
N ASN A 47 4.74 2.57 0.17
CA ASN A 47 4.98 2.22 1.57
C ASN A 47 5.25 3.45 2.43
N ASP A 48 6.05 4.40 1.94
CA ASP A 48 6.35 5.66 2.63
C ASP A 48 5.08 6.47 2.88
N ARG A 49 4.20 6.54 1.87
CA ARG A 49 2.92 7.25 2.02
C ARG A 49 2.01 6.60 3.06
N ILE A 50 1.93 5.27 3.07
CA ILE A 50 1.15 4.52 4.07
C ILE A 50 1.73 4.79 5.46
N ARG A 51 3.05 4.71 5.61
CA ARG A 51 3.74 4.92 6.88
C ARG A 51 3.56 6.34 7.41
N GLU A 52 3.69 7.34 6.56
CA GLU A 52 3.44 8.75 6.91
C GLU A 52 2.00 8.94 7.40
N THR A 53 1.03 8.42 6.64
CA THR A 53 -0.39 8.47 7.01
C THR A 53 -0.66 7.84 8.38
N PHE A 54 0.01 6.72 8.69
CA PHE A 54 -0.14 6.05 9.98
C PHE A 54 0.51 6.81 11.13
N ARG A 55 1.71 7.37 10.92
CA ARG A 55 2.39 8.20 11.92
C ARG A 55 1.62 9.46 12.26
N GLU A 56 1.00 10.10 11.26
CA GLU A 56 0.17 11.28 11.48
C GLU A 56 -1.13 10.96 12.24
N ALA A 57 -1.67 9.76 12.05
CA ALA A 57 -2.93 9.34 12.67
C ALA A 57 -2.78 8.81 14.11
N ALA A 58 -1.64 8.19 14.44
CA ALA A 58 -1.39 7.58 15.75
C ALA A 58 -0.70 8.57 16.70
N LEU A 59 -1.44 9.13 17.66
CA LEU A 59 -0.88 10.09 18.61
C LEU A 59 -0.24 9.39 19.81
N PRO A 60 0.85 9.93 20.39
CA PRO A 60 1.52 9.31 21.54
C PRO A 60 0.61 9.11 22.77
N GLU A 61 -0.37 9.97 22.98
CA GLU A 61 -1.33 9.88 24.10
C GLU A 61 -2.42 8.81 23.91
N ASP A 62 -2.57 8.26 22.71
CA ASP A 62 -3.58 7.24 22.42
C ASP A 62 -3.16 5.87 22.97
N SER A 63 -4.15 5.06 23.35
CA SER A 63 -3.92 3.64 23.64
C SER A 63 -3.54 2.88 22.36
N PRO A 64 -2.86 1.71 22.45
CA PRO A 64 -2.53 0.91 21.27
C PRO A 64 -3.73 0.59 20.37
N TYR A 65 -4.88 0.30 20.98
CA TYR A 65 -6.14 0.10 20.25
C TYR A 65 -6.56 1.35 19.47
N GLU A 66 -6.56 2.53 20.10
CA GLU A 66 -6.94 3.77 19.43
C GLU A 66 -5.98 4.14 18.30
N ARG A 67 -4.67 3.87 18.45
CA ARG A 67 -3.70 4.07 17.37
C ARG A 67 -4.02 3.19 16.15
N ILE A 68 -4.25 1.89 16.35
CA ILE A 68 -4.67 0.98 15.26
C ILE A 68 -5.97 1.47 14.61
N ARG A 69 -6.95 1.87 15.41
CA ARG A 69 -8.25 2.35 14.91
C ARG A 69 -8.09 3.62 14.06
N LYS A 70 -7.37 4.62 14.55
CA LYS A 70 -7.09 5.88 13.82
C LYS A 70 -6.27 5.65 12.56
N MET A 71 -5.25 4.77 12.61
CA MET A 71 -4.48 4.36 11.44
C MET A 71 -5.36 3.71 10.37
N GLY A 72 -6.29 2.84 10.77
CA GLY A 72 -7.25 2.20 9.86
C GLY A 72 -8.17 3.21 9.20
N LEU A 73 -8.74 4.14 9.97
CA LEU A 73 -9.58 5.22 9.42
C LEU A 73 -8.80 6.12 8.45
N ALA A 74 -7.55 6.46 8.78
CA ALA A 74 -6.69 7.23 7.90
C ALA A 74 -6.33 6.46 6.61
N TYR A 75 -6.17 5.14 6.70
CA TYR A 75 -5.94 4.28 5.54
C TYR A 75 -7.07 4.35 4.51
N LEU A 76 -8.33 4.42 4.96
CA LEU A 76 -9.49 4.54 4.07
C LEU A 76 -9.37 5.76 3.15
N GLY A 77 -8.80 6.85 3.64
CA GLY A 77 -8.53 8.05 2.85
C GLY A 77 -7.56 7.82 1.68
N LEU A 78 -6.66 6.83 1.77
CA LEU A 78 -5.75 6.46 0.69
C LEU A 78 -6.42 5.60 -0.39
N LEU A 79 -7.56 4.98 -0.10
CA LEU A 79 -8.25 4.08 -1.02
C LEU A 79 -9.00 4.80 -2.15
N HIS A 80 -9.15 6.12 -2.07
CA HIS A 80 -9.81 6.92 -3.10
C HIS A 80 -8.95 7.17 -4.35
N ASP A 81 -7.65 6.82 -4.34
CA ASP A 81 -6.76 6.94 -5.50
C ASP A 81 -6.67 5.60 -6.24
N ASP A 82 -7.57 5.41 -7.21
CA ASP A 82 -7.72 4.16 -7.98
C ASP A 82 -6.39 3.68 -8.58
N ASP A 83 -5.59 4.59 -9.16
CA ASP A 83 -4.35 4.23 -9.84
C ASP A 83 -3.27 3.79 -8.84
N ARG A 84 -3.22 4.37 -7.63
CA ARG A 84 -2.29 3.94 -6.56
C ARG A 84 -2.71 2.63 -5.93
N VAL A 85 -3.99 2.46 -5.62
CA VAL A 85 -4.52 1.20 -5.06
C VAL A 85 -4.25 0.06 -6.03
N ARG A 86 -4.57 0.24 -7.31
CA ARG A 86 -4.27 -0.75 -8.35
C ARG A 86 -2.77 -1.00 -8.49
N CYS A 87 -1.93 0.04 -8.43
CA CYS A 87 -0.47 -0.13 -8.44
C CYS A 87 0.02 -0.93 -7.23
N HIS A 88 -0.57 -0.75 -6.04
CA HIS A 88 -0.25 -1.50 -4.84
C HIS A 88 -0.61 -2.99 -4.98
N LEU A 89 -1.79 -3.31 -5.51
CA LEU A 89 -2.18 -4.69 -5.82
C LEU A 89 -1.24 -5.34 -6.86
N GLN A 90 -0.86 -4.59 -7.89
CA GLN A 90 0.06 -5.06 -8.94
C GLN A 90 1.47 -5.34 -8.43
N ILE A 91 1.92 -4.67 -7.36
CA ILE A 91 3.18 -5.00 -6.68
C ILE A 91 3.14 -6.43 -6.14
N PHE A 92 2.09 -6.81 -5.43
CA PHE A 92 1.99 -8.17 -4.89
C PHE A 92 1.86 -9.23 -5.99
N ALA A 93 1.11 -8.93 -7.04
CA ALA A 93 1.02 -9.83 -8.20
C ALA A 93 2.39 -10.04 -8.89
N ALA A 94 3.21 -8.98 -8.97
CA ALA A 94 4.54 -9.05 -9.57
C ALA A 94 5.57 -9.82 -8.72
N ALA A 95 5.34 -10.01 -7.42
CA ALA A 95 6.23 -10.77 -6.53
C ALA A 95 6.32 -12.28 -6.86
N GLY A 96 5.61 -12.75 -7.88
CA GLY A 96 5.77 -14.10 -8.45
C GLY A 96 7.07 -14.33 -9.21
N SER A 97 7.81 -13.28 -9.61
CA SER A 97 9.15 -13.41 -10.19
C SER A 97 10.25 -13.34 -9.12
N ASP A 98 11.27 -14.20 -9.23
CA ASP A 98 12.31 -14.33 -8.21
C ASP A 98 13.10 -13.03 -7.97
N ASP A 99 13.25 -12.19 -9.00
CA ASP A 99 14.02 -10.93 -8.94
C ASP A 99 13.28 -9.76 -8.28
N LEU A 100 11.95 -9.82 -8.18
CA LEU A 100 11.10 -8.81 -7.52
C LEU A 100 10.67 -9.23 -6.12
N LYS A 101 10.59 -10.53 -5.86
CA LYS A 101 10.07 -11.10 -4.62
C LYS A 101 10.80 -10.61 -3.36
N GLU A 102 12.13 -10.68 -3.34
CA GLU A 102 12.90 -10.31 -2.15
C GLU A 102 12.78 -8.81 -1.79
N PRO A 103 12.96 -7.86 -2.72
CA PRO A 103 12.74 -6.44 -2.42
C PRO A 103 11.32 -6.12 -1.93
N ILE A 104 10.30 -6.69 -2.58
CA ILE A 104 8.89 -6.47 -2.20
C ILE A 104 8.62 -7.05 -0.81
N ARG A 105 9.10 -8.27 -0.52
CA ARG A 105 8.98 -8.88 0.81
C ARG A 105 9.67 -8.01 1.86
N LYS A 106 10.87 -7.50 1.58
CA LYS A 106 11.59 -6.61 2.49
C LYS A 106 10.78 -5.35 2.79
N GLY A 107 10.21 -4.70 1.77
CA GLY A 107 9.37 -3.51 1.94
C GLY A 107 8.11 -3.81 2.77
N PHE A 108 7.43 -4.93 2.49
CA PHE A 108 6.28 -5.38 3.26
C PHE A 108 6.62 -5.64 4.73
N ASN A 109 7.71 -6.38 4.99
CA ASN A 109 8.15 -6.68 6.36
C ASN A 109 8.55 -5.41 7.11
N GLN A 110 9.19 -4.45 6.44
CA GLN A 110 9.53 -3.17 7.05
C GLN A 110 8.25 -2.43 7.45
N LEU A 111 7.27 -2.32 6.55
CA LEU A 111 5.99 -1.68 6.87
C LEU A 111 5.28 -2.38 8.04
N PHE A 112 5.36 -3.70 8.14
CA PHE A 112 4.82 -4.46 9.26
C PHE A 112 5.48 -4.10 10.60
N GLU A 113 6.81 -4.04 10.63
CA GLU A 113 7.55 -3.63 11.83
C GLU A 113 7.32 -2.14 12.16
N ASP A 114 7.17 -1.28 11.16
CA ASP A 114 6.83 0.14 11.37
C ASP A 114 5.45 0.26 12.05
N VAL A 115 4.46 -0.53 11.63
CA VAL A 115 3.13 -0.53 12.26
C VAL A 115 3.20 -1.07 13.69
N LEU A 116 3.99 -2.10 13.97
CA LEU A 116 4.23 -2.57 15.33
C LEU A 116 4.78 -1.47 16.22
N GLU A 117 5.77 -0.73 15.73
CA GLU A 117 6.40 0.38 16.47
C GLU A 117 5.42 1.53 16.70
N ILE A 118 4.71 1.97 15.64
CA ILE A 118 3.77 3.10 15.71
C ILE A 118 2.59 2.78 16.65
N SER A 119 2.03 1.58 16.52
CA SER A 119 0.83 1.21 17.26
C SER A 119 1.08 0.70 18.67
N GLU A 120 2.28 0.20 18.96
CA GLU A 120 2.59 -0.59 20.16
C GLU A 120 1.67 -1.83 20.35
N ALA A 121 0.95 -2.23 19.29
CA ALA A 121 0.07 -3.39 19.31
C ALA A 121 0.84 -4.71 19.20
N THR A 122 0.16 -5.80 19.50
CA THR A 122 0.74 -7.14 19.38
C THR A 122 0.84 -7.59 17.92
N ARG A 123 1.76 -8.52 17.61
CA ARG A 123 1.90 -9.12 16.27
C ARG A 123 0.59 -9.68 15.71
N PRO A 124 -0.25 -10.41 16.47
CA PRO A 124 -1.55 -10.88 15.98
C PRO A 124 -2.52 -9.74 15.61
N GLU A 125 -2.53 -8.63 16.35
CA GLU A 125 -3.38 -7.47 16.05
C GLU A 125 -2.90 -6.78 14.77
N VAL A 126 -1.60 -6.55 14.64
CA VAL A 126 -1.02 -5.99 13.41
C VAL A 126 -1.26 -6.92 12.21
N ALA A 127 -1.16 -8.24 12.38
CA ALA A 127 -1.49 -9.19 11.31
C ALA A 127 -2.94 -9.08 10.85
N ARG A 128 -3.90 -8.95 11.79
CA ARG A 128 -5.32 -8.70 11.46
C ARG A 128 -5.53 -7.36 10.77
N PHE A 129 -4.83 -6.31 11.22
CA PHE A 129 -4.86 -4.99 10.61
C PHE A 129 -4.41 -5.04 9.14
N PHE A 130 -3.28 -5.70 8.84
CA PHE A 130 -2.80 -5.89 7.47
C PHE A 130 -3.75 -6.74 6.63
N ALA A 131 -4.29 -7.82 7.17
CA ALA A 131 -5.27 -8.64 6.46
C ALA A 131 -6.51 -7.83 6.06
N THR A 132 -6.98 -6.97 6.98
CA THR A 132 -8.10 -6.04 6.73
C THR A 132 -7.72 -5.01 5.67
N GLY A 133 -6.56 -4.36 5.77
CA GLY A 133 -6.07 -3.42 4.75
C GLY A 133 -5.95 -4.05 3.36
N MET A 134 -5.51 -5.30 3.28
CA MET A 134 -5.38 -6.03 2.01
C MET A 134 -6.73 -6.33 1.36
N ILE A 135 -7.74 -6.74 2.13
CA ILE A 135 -9.09 -6.95 1.56
C ILE A 135 -9.71 -5.62 1.14
N LEU A 136 -9.48 -4.54 1.91
CA LEU A 136 -9.94 -3.20 1.56
C LEU A 136 -9.35 -2.70 0.22
N ASN A 137 -8.07 -2.95 -0.04
CA ASN A 137 -7.45 -2.64 -1.34
C ASN A 137 -8.15 -3.38 -2.49
N ALA A 138 -8.46 -4.67 -2.29
CA ALA A 138 -9.14 -5.47 -3.30
C ALA A 138 -10.56 -4.95 -3.55
N MET A 139 -11.30 -4.61 -2.49
CA MET A 139 -12.65 -4.03 -2.60
C MET A 139 -12.64 -2.69 -3.30
N ALA A 140 -11.71 -1.79 -2.93
CA ALA A 140 -11.56 -0.49 -3.58
C ALA A 140 -11.27 -0.65 -5.08
N ALA A 141 -10.46 -1.63 -5.48
CA ALA A 141 -10.19 -1.90 -6.89
C ALA A 141 -11.38 -2.45 -7.68
N LEU A 142 -12.39 -3.02 -7.00
CA LEU A 142 -13.63 -3.52 -7.59
C LEU A 142 -14.73 -2.45 -7.68
N ASP A 143 -14.47 -1.23 -7.22
CA ASP A 143 -15.49 -0.18 -7.05
C ASP A 143 -16.68 -0.65 -6.19
N GLU A 144 -16.47 -1.63 -5.30
CA GLU A 144 -17.51 -2.16 -4.42
C GLU A 144 -17.91 -1.12 -3.37
N PRO A 145 -19.22 -0.96 -3.07
CA PRO A 145 -19.67 0.03 -2.10
C PRO A 145 -19.08 -0.23 -0.71
N PHE A 146 -18.73 0.87 -0.02
CA PHE A 146 -18.25 0.91 1.36
C PHE A 146 -19.19 0.24 2.40
N GLU A 147 -20.35 -0.30 2.00
CA GLU A 147 -21.24 -1.07 2.88
C GLU A 147 -20.55 -2.29 3.48
N MET A 148 -19.71 -3.00 2.71
CA MET A 148 -18.94 -4.12 3.27
C MET A 148 -17.90 -3.66 4.31
N ILE A 149 -17.43 -2.41 4.23
CA ILE A 149 -16.45 -1.82 5.17
C ILE A 149 -17.08 -1.59 6.54
N ARG A 150 -18.39 -1.30 6.60
CA ARG A 150 -19.14 -1.20 7.87
C ARG A 150 -19.15 -2.50 8.66
N TYR A 151 -19.01 -3.66 8.00
CA TYR A 151 -18.94 -4.95 8.67
C TYR A 151 -17.52 -5.36 9.07
N LEU A 152 -16.50 -4.59 8.67
CA LEU A 152 -15.10 -4.78 9.09
C LEU A 152 -14.74 -3.95 10.33
N GLU A 153 -15.63 -3.06 10.78
CA GLU A 153 -15.55 -2.47 12.12
C GLU A 153 -15.72 -3.59 13.15
N VAL A 154 -14.66 -3.92 13.88
CA VAL A 154 -14.73 -4.86 15.00
C VAL A 154 -15.57 -4.18 16.09
N PRO A 155 -16.76 -4.71 16.46
CA PRO A 155 -17.53 -4.12 17.55
C PRO A 155 -16.69 -4.17 18.84
N PRO A 156 -16.82 -3.18 19.74
CA PRO A 156 -16.18 -3.24 21.04
C PRO A 156 -16.56 -4.54 21.76
N GLU A 157 -15.64 -5.08 22.56
CA GLU A 157 -15.80 -6.36 23.29
C GLU A 157 -17.09 -6.43 24.14
N ASP A 158 -17.71 -5.28 24.43
CA ASP A 158 -18.90 -5.13 25.24
C ASP A 158 -20.22 -5.59 24.56
N GLU A 159 -20.18 -5.96 23.27
CA GLU A 159 -21.37 -6.41 22.50
C GLU A 159 -21.36 -7.92 22.13
N LEU A 160 -20.52 -8.75 22.78
CA LEU A 160 -20.47 -10.22 22.59
C LEU A 160 -21.00 -11.01 23.79
#